data_AF-W8U490-F1
#
_entry.id   AF-W8U490-F1
#
_cell.length_a   1.000
_cell.length_b   1.000
_cell.length_c   1.000
_cell.angle_alpha   90.00
_cell.angle_beta   90.00
_cell.angle_gamma   90.00
#
_symmetry.space_group_name_H-M   'P 1'
#
loop_
_entity.id
_entity.type
_entity.pdbx_description
1 polymer ?
#
loop_
_entity_poly.entity_id
_entity_poly.type
_entity_poly.pdbx_seq_one_letter_code
_entity_poly.pdbx_strand_id
1 'polypeptide(L)'
;MAQKFTSAWLKYSLTFRYYDQLVSQNLLTNLRNTAKELKIPQNKFIAFLLENKYIYRDKYERLLPYAQKNKGYFEIKEWYNFYNDLVGIQTMVTPKGREHFLILTGGDVTCD
;
A
#
# COMPACT_ATOMS: atom_id res chain seq x y z
N MET A 1 14.78 -19.88 40.11
CA MET A 1 14.00 -18.74 39.56
C MET A 1 14.65 -18.32 38.24
N ALA A 2 14.05 -18.70 37.10
CA ALA A 2 14.27 -18.07 35.80
C ALA A 2 13.16 -18.57 34.87
N GLN A 3 12.35 -17.64 34.42
CA GLN A 3 11.05 -17.87 33.78
C GLN A 3 11.16 -18.59 32.43
N LYS A 4 10.25 -19.55 32.23
CA LYS A 4 9.85 -20.06 30.92
C LYS A 4 9.16 -18.93 30.16
N PHE A 5 9.81 -18.36 29.16
CA PHE A 5 9.17 -17.47 28.18
C PHE A 5 9.11 -18.15 26.80
N THR A 6 8.01 -18.89 26.61
CA THR A 6 7.13 -18.86 25.44
C THR A 6 7.78 -18.85 24.04
N SER A 7 7.80 -20.03 23.40
CA SER A 7 8.11 -20.29 21.99
C SER A 7 7.29 -19.46 20.97
N ALA A 8 6.17 -18.86 21.39
CA ALA A 8 5.39 -17.93 20.58
C ALA A 8 6.16 -16.63 20.24
N TRP A 9 7.02 -16.14 21.13
CA TRP A 9 7.76 -14.89 20.93
C TRP A 9 8.95 -15.06 19.96
N LEU A 10 9.59 -16.22 19.98
CA LEU A 10 10.62 -16.58 19.00
C LEU A 10 10.03 -16.69 17.58
N LYS A 11 8.83 -17.28 17.46
CA LYS A 11 8.09 -17.35 16.19
C LYS A 11 7.64 -15.97 15.69
N TYR A 12 7.15 -15.10 16.58
CA TYR A 12 6.81 -13.71 16.23
C TYR A 12 8.05 -12.90 15.78
N SER A 13 9.23 -13.13 16.38
CA SER A 13 10.45 -12.38 16.04
C SER A 13 11.14 -12.80 14.74
N LEU A 14 11.08 -14.09 14.36
CA LEU A 14 11.68 -14.58 13.11
C LEU A 14 10.84 -14.21 11.88
N THR A 15 9.51 -14.19 12.01
CA THR A 15 8.61 -13.81 10.91
C THR A 15 8.72 -12.32 10.60
N PHE A 16 8.92 -11.48 11.63
CA PHE A 16 9.16 -10.04 11.47
C PHE A 16 10.41 -9.77 10.61
N ARG A 17 11.54 -10.43 10.90
CA ARG A 17 12.80 -10.22 10.17
C ARG A 17 12.82 -10.76 8.73
N TYR A 18 12.10 -11.86 8.47
CA TYR A 18 11.94 -12.39 7.10
C TYR A 18 11.04 -11.48 6.24
N TYR A 19 10.01 -10.88 6.85
CA TYR A 19 9.14 -9.91 6.17
C TYR A 19 9.87 -8.57 5.96
N ASP A 20 10.63 -8.07 6.92
CA ASP A 20 11.41 -6.83 6.82
C ASP A 20 12.38 -6.82 5.63
N GLN A 21 13.07 -7.95 5.38
CA GLN A 21 14.02 -8.05 4.27
C GLN A 21 13.34 -8.09 2.89
N LEU A 22 12.17 -8.72 2.76
CA LEU A 22 11.40 -8.75 1.50
C LEU A 22 10.65 -7.43 1.25
N VAL A 23 10.17 -6.77 2.30
CA VAL A 23 9.50 -5.44 2.24
C VAL A 23 10.46 -4.35 1.75
N SER A 24 11.77 -4.50 2.01
CA SER A 24 12.78 -3.54 1.56
C SER A 24 13.01 -3.50 0.04
N GLN A 25 12.60 -4.55 -0.71
CA GLN A 25 12.75 -4.58 -2.17
C GLN A 25 11.52 -4.08 -2.93
N ASN A 26 10.33 -4.08 -2.30
CA ASN A 26 9.08 -3.61 -2.90
C ASN A 26 8.58 -2.33 -2.22
N LEU A 27 9.45 -1.31 -2.18
CA LEU A 27 9.18 -0.02 -1.53
C LEU A 27 7.87 0.60 -2.04
N LEU A 28 7.59 0.47 -3.34
CA LEU A 28 6.48 1.14 -3.98
C LEU A 28 5.63 0.14 -4.77
N THR A 29 4.34 0.09 -4.46
CA THR A 29 3.39 -0.76 -5.18
C THR A 29 2.30 0.08 -5.82
N ASN A 30 1.82 -0.31 -7.00
CA ASN A 30 0.72 0.42 -7.63
C ASN A 30 -0.59 0.20 -6.83
N LEU A 31 -1.59 1.05 -7.06
CA LEU A 31 -2.88 0.99 -6.35
C LEU A 31 -3.62 -0.34 -6.55
N ARG A 32 -3.48 -0.98 -7.72
CA ARG A 32 -4.11 -2.27 -8.03
C ARG A 32 -3.51 -3.41 -7.22
N ASN A 33 -2.19 -3.48 -7.19
CA ASN A 33 -1.45 -4.49 -6.44
C ASN A 33 -1.63 -4.28 -4.95
N THR A 34 -1.65 -3.02 -4.49
CA THR A 34 -1.99 -2.68 -3.11
C THR A 34 -3.37 -3.23 -2.73
N ALA A 35 -4.39 -3.01 -3.55
CA ALA A 35 -5.73 -3.56 -3.27
C ALA A 35 -5.71 -5.09 -3.14
N LYS A 36 -4.97 -5.79 -4.03
CA LYS A 36 -4.78 -7.25 -3.96
C LYS A 36 -4.03 -7.69 -2.69
N GLU A 37 -2.98 -6.98 -2.30
CA GLU A 37 -2.21 -7.23 -1.07
C GLU A 37 -3.08 -7.05 0.18
N LEU A 38 -3.95 -6.04 0.19
CA LEU A 38 -4.92 -5.79 1.24
C LEU A 38 -6.15 -6.71 1.16
N LYS A 39 -6.24 -7.57 0.13
CA LYS A 39 -7.37 -8.46 -0.18
C LYS A 39 -8.72 -7.74 -0.35
N ILE A 40 -8.69 -6.50 -0.83
CA ILE A 40 -9.87 -5.68 -1.07
C ILE A 40 -10.12 -5.58 -2.58
N PRO A 41 -11.37 -5.68 -3.06
CA PRO A 41 -11.69 -5.39 -4.44
C PRO A 41 -11.16 -4.01 -4.88
N GLN A 42 -10.46 -3.95 -6.02
CA GLN A 42 -9.78 -2.73 -6.47
C GLN A 42 -10.74 -1.53 -6.52
N ASN A 43 -11.96 -1.71 -7.03
CA ASN A 43 -12.98 -0.66 -7.07
C ASN A 43 -13.34 -0.12 -5.67
N LYS A 44 -13.51 -1.00 -4.68
CA LYS A 44 -13.79 -0.61 -3.29
C LYS A 44 -12.60 0.14 -2.68
N PHE A 45 -11.38 -0.31 -2.93
CA PHE A 45 -10.18 0.38 -2.44
C PHE A 45 -10.05 1.79 -3.04
N ILE A 46 -10.25 1.94 -4.35
CA ILE A 46 -10.22 3.26 -5.01
C ILE A 46 -11.35 4.16 -4.50
N ALA A 47 -12.57 3.64 -4.33
CA ALA A 47 -13.69 4.38 -3.78
C ALA A 47 -13.37 4.90 -2.37
N PHE A 48 -12.87 4.01 -1.50
CA PHE A 48 -12.42 4.38 -0.15
C PHE A 48 -11.40 5.51 -0.17
N LEU A 49 -10.38 5.45 -1.04
CA LEU A 49 -9.35 6.49 -1.13
C LEU A 49 -9.91 7.83 -1.63
N LEU A 50 -10.88 7.82 -2.55
CA LEU A 50 -11.54 9.02 -3.06
C LEU A 50 -12.46 9.65 -2.02
N GLU A 51 -13.34 8.85 -1.41
CA GLU A 51 -14.29 9.28 -0.37
C GLU A 51 -13.57 9.89 0.83
N ASN A 52 -12.45 9.27 1.22
CA ASN A 52 -11.63 9.76 2.33
C ASN A 52 -10.60 10.82 1.90
N LYS A 53 -10.65 11.34 0.67
CA LYS A 53 -9.76 12.41 0.17
C LYS A 53 -8.27 12.09 0.29
N TYR A 54 -7.89 10.80 0.18
CA TYR A 54 -6.47 10.44 0.06
C TYR A 54 -5.96 10.71 -1.35
N ILE A 55 -6.81 10.46 -2.35
CA ILE A 55 -6.53 10.71 -3.76
C ILE A 55 -7.68 11.50 -4.40
N TYR A 56 -7.43 12.10 -5.56
CA TYR A 56 -8.41 12.72 -6.43
C TYR A 56 -8.17 12.32 -7.89
N ARG A 57 -9.16 12.61 -8.73
CA ARG A 57 -9.06 12.51 -10.19
C ARG A 57 -8.70 13.88 -10.75
N ASP A 58 -7.63 13.95 -11.52
CA ASP A 58 -7.30 15.15 -12.28
C ASP A 58 -8.18 15.29 -13.53
N LYS A 59 -7.97 16.37 -14.31
CA LYS A 59 -8.68 16.61 -15.58
C LYS A 59 -8.46 15.52 -16.66
N TYR A 60 -7.51 14.63 -16.45
CA TYR A 60 -7.18 13.50 -17.31
C TYR A 60 -7.55 12.15 -16.66
N GLU A 61 -8.40 12.15 -15.63
CA GLU A 61 -8.83 10.97 -14.88
C GLU A 61 -7.71 10.18 -14.19
N ARG A 62 -6.54 10.82 -13.99
CA ARG A 62 -5.41 10.23 -13.27
C ARG A 62 -5.66 10.33 -11.77
N LEU A 63 -5.33 9.25 -11.06
CA LEU A 63 -5.43 9.20 -9.61
C LEU A 63 -4.17 9.80 -8.99
N LEU A 64 -4.30 10.96 -8.35
CA LEU A 64 -3.20 11.69 -7.70
C LEU A 64 -3.46 11.89 -6.21
N PRO A 65 -2.41 11.87 -5.36
CA PRO A 65 -2.57 12.07 -3.93
C PRO A 65 -2.83 13.54 -3.57
N TYR A 66 -3.67 13.78 -2.57
CA TYR A 66 -3.77 15.10 -1.96
C TYR A 66 -2.51 15.39 -1.13
N ALA A 67 -1.80 16.48 -1.43
CA ALA A 67 -0.57 16.86 -0.73
C ALA A 67 -0.78 16.99 0.80
N GLN A 68 -1.90 17.61 1.23
CA GLN A 68 -2.19 17.84 2.65
C GLN A 68 -2.42 16.55 3.44
N LYS A 69 -2.99 15.51 2.82
CA LYS A 69 -3.24 14.21 3.49
C LYS A 69 -2.09 13.22 3.33
N ASN A 70 -1.18 13.46 2.39
CA ASN A 70 -0.09 12.54 2.12
C ASN A 70 1.05 12.66 3.15
N LYS A 71 0.96 11.91 4.25
CA LYS A 71 2.01 11.84 5.30
C LYS A 71 3.15 10.88 4.94
N GLY A 72 3.47 10.75 3.65
CA GLY A 72 4.37 9.74 3.10
C GLY A 72 3.68 8.41 2.78
N TYR A 73 2.39 8.44 2.46
CA TYR A 73 1.60 7.27 2.05
C TYR A 73 1.73 6.96 0.57
N PHE A 74 2.02 7.98 -0.24
CA PHE A 74 2.13 7.87 -1.68
C PHE A 74 3.39 8.57 -2.19
N GLU A 75 3.94 8.02 -3.28
CA GLU A 75 4.93 8.67 -4.14
C GLU A 75 4.40 8.72 -5.57
N ILE A 76 4.69 9.81 -6.29
CA ILE A 76 4.42 9.90 -7.73
C ILE A 76 5.71 9.53 -8.46
N LYS A 77 5.62 8.59 -9.40
CA LYS A 77 6.74 8.20 -10.26
C LYS A 77 6.41 8.47 -11.71
N GLU A 78 7.40 8.97 -12.44
CA GLU A 78 7.34 9.06 -13.89
C GLU A 78 7.62 7.67 -14.48
N TRP A 79 6.94 7.35 -15.56
CA TRP A 79 7.19 6.15 -16.35
C TRP A 79 7.25 6.54 -17.83
N TYR A 80 8.02 5.77 -18.58
CA TYR A 80 8.18 5.95 -20.01
C TYR A 80 8.03 4.60 -20.70
N ASN A 81 7.32 4.61 -21.82
CA ASN A 81 7.13 3.43 -22.66
C ASN A 81 7.91 3.60 -23.96
N PHE A 82 8.97 2.80 -24.09
CA PHE A 82 9.87 2.77 -25.24
C PHE A 82 9.22 2.32 -26.55
N TYR A 83 8.07 1.65 -26.51
CA TYR A 83 7.40 1.14 -27.72
C TYR A 83 6.59 2.22 -28.45
N ASN A 84 6.14 3.25 -27.73
CA ASN A 84 5.24 4.27 -28.29
C ASN A 84 5.58 5.70 -27.82
N ASP A 85 6.76 5.90 -27.24
CA ASP A 85 7.28 7.18 -26.75
C ASP A 85 6.35 7.93 -25.79
N LEU A 86 5.49 7.20 -25.06
CA LEU A 86 4.59 7.80 -24.09
C LEU A 86 5.27 7.96 -22.74
N VAL A 87 5.19 9.18 -22.19
CA VAL A 87 5.58 9.51 -20.82
C VAL A 87 4.31 9.70 -20.00
N GLY A 88 4.33 9.20 -18.77
CA GLY A 88 3.24 9.39 -17.83
C GLY A 88 3.72 9.46 -16.40
N ILE A 89 2.77 9.72 -15.50
CA ILE A 89 2.98 9.65 -14.06
C ILE A 89 2.07 8.58 -13.47
N GLN A 90 2.53 7.95 -12.40
CA GLN A 90 1.78 6.95 -11.66
C GLN A 90 1.92 7.19 -10.16
N THR A 91 0.77 7.17 -9.47
CA THR A 91 0.74 7.15 -8.01
C THR A 91 1.03 5.75 -7.50
N MET A 92 2.08 5.66 -6.70
CA MET A 92 2.54 4.44 -6.04
C MET A 92 2.31 4.57 -4.54
N VAL A 93 1.99 3.46 -3.88
CA VAL A 93 1.77 3.36 -2.44
C VAL A 93 3.06 2.91 -1.77
N THR A 94 3.46 3.64 -0.74
CA THR A 94 4.64 3.33 0.09
C THR A 94 4.31 2.21 1.09
N PRO A 95 5.30 1.58 1.75
CA PRO A 95 5.01 0.56 2.77
C PRO A 95 4.20 1.17 3.92
N LYS A 96 4.55 2.41 4.31
CA LYS A 96 3.80 3.21 5.29
C LYS A 96 2.34 3.44 4.87
N GLY A 97 2.10 3.71 3.58
CA GLY A 97 0.75 3.82 3.04
C GLY A 97 -0.03 2.53 3.17
N ARG A 98 0.58 1.39 2.80
CA ARG A 98 -0.05 0.06 2.89
C ARG A 98 -0.43 -0.29 4.32
N GLU A 99 0.46 -0.10 5.29
CA GLU A 99 0.17 -0.32 6.72
C GLU A 99 -0.99 0.56 7.20
N HIS A 100 -0.96 1.85 6.85
CA HIS A 100 -2.00 2.79 7.22
C HIS A 100 -3.36 2.39 6.65
N PHE A 101 -3.41 1.99 5.36
CA PHE A 101 -4.65 1.57 4.73
C PHE A 101 -5.14 0.23 5.27
N LEU A 102 -4.25 -0.74 5.52
CA LEU A 102 -4.59 -2.02 6.11
C LEU A 102 -5.35 -1.86 7.44
N ILE A 103 -4.87 -0.95 8.31
CA ILE A 103 -5.51 -0.65 9.60
C ILE A 103 -6.91 -0.07 9.40
N LEU A 104 -7.06 0.88 8.47
CA LEU A 104 -8.33 1.57 8.25
C LEU A 104 -9.37 0.72 7.53
N THR A 105 -8.93 -0.14 6.63
CA THR A 105 -9.82 -1.01 5.86
C THR A 105 -10.06 -2.35 6.53
N GLY A 106 -9.37 -2.64 7.64
CA GLY A 106 -9.52 -3.86 8.42
C GLY A 106 -9.23 -5.14 7.63
N GLY A 107 -8.23 -5.11 6.73
CA GLY A 107 -7.99 -6.13 5.69
C GLY A 107 -8.37 -7.55 6.12
N ASP A 108 -9.43 -8.06 5.51
CA ASP A 108 -10.17 -9.29 5.85
C ASP A 108 -10.46 -9.55 7.34
N VAL A 109 -11.65 -9.11 7.76
CA VAL A 109 -12.70 -10.08 8.09
C VAL A 109 -13.80 -9.94 7.03
N THR A 110 -14.21 -11.08 6.45
CA THR A 110 -15.28 -11.33 5.46
C THR A 110 -15.05 -10.95 3.99
N CYS A 111 -14.67 -11.96 3.22
CA CYS A 111 -15.12 -12.13 1.84
C CYS A 111 -16.49 -12.83 1.85
N ASP A 112 -17.53 -12.08 1.49
CA ASP A 112 -18.82 -12.60 1.00
C ASP A 112 -18.88 -12.44 -0.53
#